data_AF-A0A836WPQ9-F1
#
_entry.id   AF-A0A836WPQ9-F1
#
_cell.length_a   1.000
_cell.length_b   1.000
_cell.length_c   1.000
_cell.angle_alpha   90.00
_cell.angle_beta   90.00
_cell.angle_gamma   90.00
#
_symmetry.space_group_name_H-M   'P 1'
#
loop_
_entity.id
_entity.type
_entity.pdbx_description
1 polymer ?
#
loop_
_entity_poly.entity_id
_entity_poly.type
_entity_poly.pdbx_seq_one_letter_code
_entity_poly.pdbx_strand_id
1 'polypeptide(L)' 'MDIIKYDVYRGPNLGVYISVNDNVALIPLGFAESKAEK' A
#
# COMPACT_ATOMS: atom_id res chain seq x y z
N MET A 1 16.36 5.70 3.61
CA MET A 1 15.42 4.61 3.26
C MET A 1 14.64 4.34 4.52
N ASP A 2 13.38 4.75 4.52
CA ASP A 2 12.54 4.67 5.70
C ASP A 2 11.65 3.44 5.61
N ILE A 3 11.48 2.74 6.73
CA ILE A 3 10.57 1.60 6.82
C ILE A 3 9.30 2.11 7.47
N ILE A 4 8.21 2.12 6.70
CA ILE A 4 6.90 2.56 7.16
C ILE A 4 6.07 1.33 7.45
N LYS A 5 5.49 1.27 8.66
CA LYS A 5 4.55 0.21 9.03
C LYS A 5 3.16 0.57 8.52
N TYR A 6 2.55 -0.33 7.76
CA TYR A 6 1.24 -0.11 7.16
C TYR A 6 0.41 -1.39 7.12
N ASP A 7 -0.91 -1.23 7.15
CA ASP A 7 -1.89 -2.31 7.05
C ASP A 7 -2.89 -2.04 5.91
N VAL A 8 -3.20 -3.06 5.13
CA VAL A 8 -4.17 -2.99 4.04
C VAL A 8 -5.37 -3.86 4.39
N TYR A 9 -6.57 -3.29 4.32
CA TYR A 9 -7.82 -3.92 4.76
C TYR A 9 -7.75 -4.55 6.16
N ARG A 10 -7.02 -3.89 7.08
CA ARG A 10 -6.81 -4.36 8.46
C ARG A 10 -6.05 -5.69 8.55
N GLY A 11 -5.33 -6.07 7.50
CA GLY A 11 -4.48 -7.24 7.43
C GLY A 11 -2.99 -6.87 7.30
N PRO A 12 -2.07 -7.68 7.87
CA PRO A 12 -0.63 -7.42 7.78
C PRO A 12 0.00 -7.86 6.45
N ASN A 13 -0.75 -8.60 5.61
CA ASN A 13 -0.22 -9.26 4.41
C ASN A 13 -0.24 -8.33 3.19
N LEU A 14 0.61 -7.30 3.19
CA LEU A 14 0.68 -6.28 2.14
C LEU A 14 0.92 -6.88 0.74
N GLY A 15 1.82 -7.85 0.62
CA GLY A 15 2.21 -8.44 -0.67
C GLY A 15 1.11 -9.25 -1.39
N VAL A 16 -0.01 -9.55 -0.71
CA VAL A 16 -1.19 -10.17 -1.35
C VAL A 16 -1.97 -9.13 -2.16
N TYR A 17 -1.91 -7.87 -1.75
CA TYR A 17 -2.77 -6.81 -2.28
C TYR A 17 -2.01 -5.74 -3.08
N ILE A 18 -0.70 -5.60 -2.82
CA ILE A 18 0.13 -4.56 -3.41
C ILE A 18 1.26 -5.20 -4.21
N SER A 19 1.45 -4.71 -5.43
CA SER A 19 2.60 -5.04 -6.26
C SER A 19 3.28 -3.76 -6.70
N VAL A 20 4.58 -3.65 -6.46
CA VAL A 20 5.37 -2.45 -6.77
C VAL A 20 6.63 -2.80 -7.53
N ASN A 21 7.11 -1.85 -8.30
CA ASN A 21 8.46 -1.81 -8.84
C ASN A 21 9.02 -0.38 -8.70
N ASP A 22 10.20 -0.13 -9.26
CA ASP A 22 10.89 1.15 -9.15
C ASP A 22 10.11 2.34 -9.75
N ASN A 23 9.16 2.08 -10.66
CA ASN A 23 8.46 3.11 -11.42
C ASN A 23 6.94 3.16 -11.15
N VAL A 24 6.33 2.05 -10.73
CA VAL A 24 4.88 1.89 -10.66
C VAL A 24 4.49 1.10 -9.41
N ALA A 25 3.44 1.57 -8.73
CA ALA A 25 2.78 0.85 -7.65
C ALA A 25 1.32 0.53 -8.03
N LEU A 26 0.96 -0.75 -7.95
CA LEU A 26 -0.40 -1.24 -8.06
C LEU A 26 -0.96 -1.48 -6.65
N ILE A 27 -2.03 -0.76 -6.33
CA ILE A 27 -2.69 -0.78 -5.03
C ILE A 27 -4.13 -1.30 -5.17
N PRO A 28 -4.71 -1.90 -4.13
CA PRO A 28 -6.04 -2.50 -4.23
C PRO A 28 -7.16 -1.45 -4.22
N LEU A 29 -8.31 -1.80 -4.79
CA LEU A 29 -9.46 -0.89 -4.96
C LEU A 29 -10.11 -0.54 -3.61
N GLY A 30 -10.24 0.75 -3.29
CA GLY A 30 -10.70 1.20 -1.97
C GLY A 30 -9.55 1.44 -0.99
N PHE A 31 -8.31 1.55 -1.48
CA PHE A 31 -7.29 2.32 -0.81
C PHE A 31 -7.84 3.72 -0.55
N ALA A 32 -8.00 4.09 0.72
CA ALA A 32 -8.59 5.38 1.07
C ALA A 32 -7.70 6.50 0.52
N GLU A 33 -8.28 7.45 -0.22
CA GLU A 33 -7.55 8.61 -0.75
C GLU A 33 -6.86 9.41 0.37
N SER A 34 -7.46 9.44 1.56
CA SER A 34 -6.87 10.03 2.77
C SER A 34 -5.58 9.37 3.26
N LYS A 35 -5.25 8.18 2.74
CA LYS A 35 -3.97 7.50 2.96
C LYS A 35 -3.05 7.53 1.73
N ALA A 36 -3.52 8.07 0.61
CA ALA A 36 -2.72 8.32 -0.59
C ALA A 36 -2.10 9.74 -0.57
N GLU A 37 -2.77 10.70 0.06
CA GLU A 37 -2.19 12.01 0.36
C GLU A 37 -1.53 12.03 1.74
N LYS A 38 -0.21 11.76 1.76
CA LYS A 38 0.77 12.54 2.53
C LYS A 38 2.21 12.22 2.12
#